data_AF-A0A519ZRP1-F1
#
_entry.id   AF-A0A519ZRP1-F1
#
_cell.length_a   1.000
_cell.length_b   1.000
_cell.length_c   1.000
_cell.angle_alpha   90.00
_cell.angle_beta   90.00
_cell.angle_gamma   90.00
#
_symmetry.space_group_name_H-M   'P 1'
#
loop_
_entity.id
_entity.type
_entity.pdbx_description
1 polymer ?
#
loop_
_entity_poly.entity_id
_entity_poly.type
_entity_poly.pdbx_seq_one_letter_code
_entity_poly.pdbx_strand_id
1 'polypeptide(L)'
;MAPPFSVFDAFDKDAKLPDDLTSAKWLKNGAPISTTDQGKALNNALLKLEALYKKVDVRELRPQNKGKPFESLDELEDAEKRAKSAYRSDVVPLVSQAIEVRKQAQALAKLCQSNSKVPRQVTAWLVQMGKHADEVADDLKDLNAIFKPFDDGRKSLVKATDHVRKLIAPHLQNLKKGLDFCQRTPTREAWDKACKGPCNAVHNAIKNTPHLKDEFWSVWKVHDGDSFSHALQMAEKSARDEKAKQKIRDVIEKMCRDLKKEALRVEGFVN
;
A
#
# COMPACT_ATOMS: atom_id res chain seq x y z
N MET A 1 5.36 -1.46 29.02
CA MET A 1 4.27 -0.93 28.18
C MET A 1 4.06 -1.90 27.05
N ALA A 2 2.92 -2.60 27.03
CA ALA A 2 2.55 -3.40 25.86
C ALA A 2 2.24 -2.44 24.69
N PRO A 3 2.60 -2.77 23.45
CA PRO A 3 2.20 -1.96 22.30
C PRO A 3 0.67 -1.89 22.23
N PRO A 4 0.09 -0.77 21.75
CA PRO A 4 -1.35 -0.69 21.55
C PRO A 4 -1.76 -1.80 20.58
N PHE A 5 -2.79 -2.57 20.96
CA PHE A 5 -3.46 -3.55 20.10
C PHE A 5 -3.67 -2.93 18.72
N SER A 6 -3.10 -3.53 17.68
CA SER A 6 -3.41 -3.13 16.32
C SER A 6 -4.82 -3.62 16.02
N VAL A 7 -5.67 -2.79 15.41
CA VAL A 7 -7.02 -3.22 14.98
C VAL A 7 -6.98 -4.44 14.06
N PHE A 8 -5.83 -4.69 13.42
CA PHE A 8 -5.58 -5.88 12.60
C PHE A 8 -5.14 -7.12 13.40
N ASP A 9 -4.86 -6.97 14.69
CA ASP A 9 -4.57 -8.07 15.63
C ASP A 9 -5.88 -8.73 16.09
N ALA A 10 -7.02 -8.02 16.04
CA ALA A 10 -8.38 -8.57 16.20
C ALA A 10 -8.79 -9.52 15.04
N PHE A 11 -7.87 -9.68 14.09
CA PHE A 11 -8.11 -10.12 12.74
C PHE A 11 -6.94 -10.96 12.17
N ASP A 12 -5.84 -11.12 12.92
CA ASP A 12 -4.77 -12.04 12.51
C ASP A 12 -5.29 -13.48 12.53
N LYS A 13 -4.60 -14.40 11.85
CA LYS A 13 -5.02 -15.82 11.75
C LYS A 13 -5.26 -16.53 13.11
N ASP A 14 -4.74 -15.96 14.19
CA ASP A 14 -4.89 -16.44 15.57
C ASP A 14 -5.87 -15.60 16.41
N ALA A 15 -6.39 -14.50 15.85
CA ALA A 15 -7.48 -13.74 16.43
C ALA A 15 -8.75 -14.59 16.36
N LYS A 16 -9.07 -15.21 17.48
CA LYS A 16 -10.32 -15.95 17.63
C LYS A 16 -11.35 -14.96 18.10
N LEU A 17 -12.55 -15.03 17.49
CA LEU A 17 -13.75 -14.49 18.11
C LEU A 17 -13.74 -14.92 19.60
N PRO A 18 -13.93 -14.00 20.55
CA PRO A 18 -13.95 -14.34 21.97
C PRO A 18 -14.82 -15.58 22.20
N ASP A 19 -14.30 -16.57 22.94
CA ASP A 19 -14.96 -17.87 23.15
C ASP A 19 -16.43 -17.70 23.58
N ASP A 20 -16.69 -16.70 24.40
CA ASP A 20 -18.00 -16.40 24.97
C ASP A 20 -19.03 -15.97 23.92
N LEU A 21 -18.58 -15.53 22.74
CA LEU A 21 -19.41 -15.14 21.59
C LEU A 21 -19.68 -16.32 20.64
N THR A 22 -19.54 -17.57 21.11
CA THR A 22 -19.85 -18.76 20.32
C THR A 22 -21.17 -19.43 20.75
N SER A 23 -21.88 -19.98 19.77
CA SER A 23 -23.09 -20.80 19.96
C SER A 23 -22.81 -21.99 20.88
N ALA A 24 -21.67 -22.65 20.71
CA ALA A 24 -21.30 -23.81 21.52
C ALA A 24 -21.18 -23.46 23.02
N LYS A 25 -20.52 -22.34 23.36
CA LYS A 25 -20.41 -21.89 24.75
C LYS A 25 -21.75 -21.40 25.30
N TRP A 26 -22.58 -20.74 24.47
CA TRP A 26 -23.93 -20.35 24.85
C TRP A 26 -24.81 -21.55 25.20
N LEU A 27 -24.85 -22.58 24.36
CA LEU A 27 -25.67 -23.78 24.61
C LEU A 27 -25.23 -24.52 25.88
N LYS A 28 -23.93 -24.49 26.19
CA LYS A 28 -23.38 -25.09 27.41
C LYS A 28 -23.70 -24.28 28.68
N ASN A 29 -23.40 -22.98 28.68
CA ASN A 29 -23.49 -22.14 29.87
C ASN A 29 -24.89 -21.55 30.09
N GLY A 30 -25.67 -21.42 29.03
CA GLY A 30 -27.05 -20.92 29.02
C GLY A 30 -28.11 -22.03 29.03
N ALA A 31 -27.74 -23.30 29.22
CA ALA A 31 -28.62 -24.46 29.10
C ALA A 31 -30.01 -24.29 29.77
N PRO A 32 -30.15 -23.72 30.99
CA PRO A 32 -31.45 -23.58 31.66
C PRO A 32 -32.49 -22.73 30.91
N ILE A 33 -32.04 -21.85 30.01
CA ILE A 33 -32.89 -20.90 29.28
C ILE A 33 -32.64 -20.88 27.77
N SER A 34 -31.66 -21.65 27.28
CA SER A 34 -31.24 -21.67 25.88
C SER A 34 -32.34 -22.09 24.90
N THR A 35 -33.33 -22.86 25.36
CA THR A 35 -34.45 -23.37 24.56
C THR A 35 -35.67 -22.44 24.51
N THR A 36 -35.67 -21.40 25.34
CA THR A 36 -36.68 -20.32 25.28
C THR A 36 -36.57 -19.56 23.96
N ASP A 37 -37.62 -18.85 23.56
CA ASP A 37 -37.61 -18.09 22.31
C ASP A 37 -36.51 -17.03 22.30
N GLN A 38 -36.28 -16.35 23.43
CA GLN A 38 -35.19 -15.38 23.58
C GLN A 38 -33.81 -16.07 23.59
N GLY A 39 -33.70 -17.25 24.21
CA GLY A 39 -32.46 -18.05 24.18
C GLY A 39 -32.09 -18.55 22.79
N LYS A 40 -33.09 -18.94 21.99
CA LYS A 40 -32.94 -19.31 20.57
C LYS A 40 -32.59 -18.11 19.71
N ALA A 41 -33.21 -16.95 19.95
CA ALA A 41 -32.88 -15.70 19.25
C ALA A 41 -31.41 -15.31 19.45
N LEU A 42 -30.92 -15.36 20.70
CA LEU A 42 -29.50 -15.13 20.99
C LEU A 42 -28.61 -16.17 20.29
N ASN A 43 -28.97 -17.45 20.34
CA ASN A 43 -28.19 -18.50 19.66
C ASN A 43 -28.09 -18.26 18.14
N ASN A 44 -29.19 -17.89 17.49
CA ASN A 44 -29.21 -17.58 16.07
C ASN A 44 -28.34 -16.36 15.74
N ALA A 45 -28.36 -15.34 16.60
CA ALA A 45 -27.50 -14.18 16.46
C ALA A 45 -26.01 -14.54 16.57
N LEU A 46 -25.63 -15.43 17.49
CA LEU A 46 -24.27 -15.94 17.65
C LEU A 46 -23.82 -16.77 16.45
N LEU A 47 -24.67 -17.68 15.94
CA LEU A 47 -24.37 -18.47 14.74
C LEU A 47 -24.11 -17.57 13.52
N LYS A 48 -24.91 -16.51 13.37
CA LYS A 48 -24.70 -15.53 12.30
C LYS A 48 -23.44 -14.70 12.50
N LEU A 49 -23.12 -14.33 13.75
CA LEU A 49 -21.87 -13.62 14.08
C LEU A 49 -20.65 -14.47 13.71
N GLU A 50 -20.62 -15.74 14.11
CA GLU A 50 -19.55 -16.67 13.77
C GLU A 50 -19.38 -16.86 12.26
N ALA A 51 -20.50 -16.98 11.53
CA ALA A 51 -20.49 -17.15 10.08
C ALA A 51 -19.93 -15.91 9.37
N LEU A 52 -20.26 -14.70 9.86
CA LEU A 52 -19.70 -13.45 9.33
C LEU A 52 -18.22 -13.30 9.69
N TYR A 53 -17.83 -13.63 10.92
CA TYR A 53 -16.44 -13.54 11.37
C TYR A 53 -15.52 -14.40 10.49
N LYS A 54 -15.95 -15.61 10.12
CA LYS A 54 -15.20 -16.51 9.22
C LYS A 54 -15.07 -16.01 7.77
N LYS A 55 -15.87 -15.03 7.35
CA LYS A 55 -15.84 -14.48 5.98
C LYS A 55 -14.89 -13.30 5.83
N VAL A 56 -14.59 -12.58 6.90
CA VAL A 56 -13.73 -11.40 6.83
C VAL A 56 -12.30 -11.84 6.48
N ASP A 57 -11.84 -11.52 5.25
CA ASP A 57 -10.43 -11.66 4.89
C ASP A 57 -9.68 -10.37 5.21
N VAL A 58 -8.94 -10.43 6.30
CA VAL A 58 -8.18 -9.33 6.87
C VAL A 58 -7.04 -8.89 5.95
N ARG A 59 -6.59 -9.78 5.06
CA ARG A 59 -5.55 -9.44 4.07
C ARG A 59 -6.05 -8.38 3.09
N GLU A 60 -7.35 -8.35 2.78
CA GLU A 60 -7.93 -7.34 1.90
C GLU A 60 -8.05 -5.96 2.56
N LEU A 61 -7.97 -5.89 3.89
CA LEU A 61 -8.06 -4.65 4.66
C LEU A 61 -6.69 -4.02 4.96
N ARG A 62 -5.58 -4.70 4.64
CA ARG A 62 -4.21 -4.21 4.92
C ARG A 62 -3.63 -3.47 3.71
N PRO A 63 -2.86 -2.39 3.91
CA PRO A 63 -2.14 -1.69 2.83
C PRO A 63 -0.86 -2.46 2.47
N GLN A 64 -0.97 -3.72 2.08
CA GLN A 64 0.16 -4.53 1.67
C GLN A 64 -0.18 -5.33 0.43
N ASN A 65 0.68 -5.23 -0.58
CA ASN A 65 0.63 -6.15 -1.71
C ASN A 65 1.49 -7.37 -1.38
N LYS A 66 0.90 -8.43 -0.81
CA LYS A 66 1.61 -9.69 -0.50
C LYS A 66 2.87 -9.49 0.37
N GLY A 67 2.79 -8.60 1.36
CA GLY A 67 3.91 -8.28 2.26
C GLY A 67 4.95 -7.33 1.68
N LYS A 68 4.69 -6.70 0.52
CA LYS A 68 5.55 -5.67 -0.07
C LYS A 68 4.91 -4.28 0.05
N PRO A 69 5.73 -3.22 0.21
CA PRO A 69 5.29 -1.85 0.01
C PRO A 69 4.72 -1.66 -1.40
N PHE A 70 3.78 -0.74 -1.56
CA PHE A 70 3.29 -0.34 -2.88
C PHE A 70 4.39 0.40 -3.65
N GLU A 71 4.40 0.25 -4.98
CA GLU A 71 5.41 0.86 -5.84
C GLU A 71 4.94 2.19 -6.46
N SER A 72 3.62 2.45 -6.43
CA SER A 72 2.99 3.67 -6.93
C SER A 72 1.77 4.10 -6.11
N LEU A 73 1.33 5.35 -6.31
CA LEU A 73 0.10 5.87 -5.73
C LEU A 73 -1.14 5.15 -6.27
N ASP A 74 -1.17 4.85 -7.57
CA ASP A 74 -2.30 4.15 -8.20
C ASP A 74 -2.53 2.77 -7.58
N GLU A 75 -1.45 2.02 -7.34
CA GLU A 75 -1.54 0.70 -6.68
C GLU A 75 -2.10 0.81 -5.26
N LEU A 76 -1.65 1.83 -4.51
CA LEU A 76 -2.13 2.10 -3.16
C LEU A 76 -3.61 2.51 -3.17
N GLU A 77 -4.02 3.39 -4.08
CA GLU A 77 -5.40 3.86 -4.19
C GLU A 77 -6.37 2.74 -4.60
N ASP A 78 -5.95 1.88 -5.52
CA ASP A 78 -6.76 0.73 -5.91
C ASP A 78 -6.84 -0.31 -4.79
N ALA A 79 -5.77 -0.49 -4.01
CA ALA A 79 -5.83 -1.30 -2.80
C ALA A 79 -6.77 -0.69 -1.75
N GLU A 80 -6.75 0.64 -1.58
CA GLU A 80 -7.65 1.32 -0.66
C GLU A 80 -9.12 1.21 -1.09
N LYS A 81 -9.41 1.31 -2.39
CA LYS A 81 -10.77 1.09 -2.93
C LYS A 81 -11.25 -0.33 -2.64
N ARG A 82 -10.40 -1.34 -2.86
CA ARG A 82 -10.71 -2.74 -2.53
C ARG A 82 -10.96 -2.92 -1.03
N ALA A 83 -10.09 -2.38 -0.18
CA ALA A 83 -10.24 -2.41 1.27
C ALA A 83 -11.54 -1.74 1.74
N LYS A 84 -11.90 -0.58 1.15
CA LYS A 84 -13.18 0.11 1.41
C LYS A 84 -14.38 -0.74 0.98
N SER A 85 -14.28 -1.46 -0.13
CA SER A 85 -15.32 -2.37 -0.59
C SER A 85 -15.48 -3.55 0.37
N ALA A 86 -14.38 -4.23 0.71
CA ALA A 86 -14.35 -5.36 1.64
C ALA A 86 -14.86 -4.97 3.04
N TYR A 87 -14.47 -3.79 3.51
CA TYR A 87 -14.99 -3.24 4.76
C TYR A 87 -16.53 -3.12 4.74
N ARG A 88 -17.08 -2.59 3.65
CA ARG A 88 -18.55 -2.43 3.50
C ARG A 88 -19.26 -3.77 3.36
N SER A 89 -18.69 -4.74 2.62
CA SER A 89 -19.32 -6.03 2.38
C SER A 89 -19.25 -6.97 3.57
N ASP A 90 -18.14 -6.97 4.31
CA ASP A 90 -17.84 -8.03 5.28
C ASP A 90 -17.75 -7.51 6.72
N VAL A 91 -17.13 -6.35 6.94
CA VAL A 91 -16.95 -5.80 8.30
C VAL A 91 -18.22 -5.10 8.81
N VAL A 92 -18.90 -4.32 7.98
CA VAL A 92 -20.14 -3.61 8.40
C VAL A 92 -21.25 -4.58 8.84
N PRO A 93 -21.52 -5.70 8.11
CA PRO A 93 -22.47 -6.70 8.60
C PRO A 93 -22.01 -7.38 9.88
N LEU A 94 -20.71 -7.64 10.04
CA LEU A 94 -20.14 -8.20 11.26
C LEU A 94 -20.37 -7.29 12.48
N VAL A 95 -20.07 -6.00 12.34
CA VAL A 95 -20.35 -4.96 13.37
C VAL A 95 -21.83 -4.92 13.73
N SER A 96 -22.70 -4.90 12.72
CA SER A 96 -24.15 -4.85 12.92
C SER A 96 -24.64 -6.08 13.68
N GLN A 97 -24.08 -7.25 13.38
CA GLN A 97 -24.41 -8.50 14.04
C GLN A 97 -23.86 -8.58 15.47
N ALA A 98 -22.69 -8.01 15.75
CA ALA A 98 -22.15 -7.91 17.11
C ALA A 98 -23.05 -7.04 18.00
N ILE A 99 -23.53 -5.91 17.48
CA ILE A 99 -24.51 -5.04 18.17
C ILE A 99 -25.81 -5.81 18.45
N GLU A 100 -26.27 -6.64 17.52
CA GLU A 100 -27.46 -7.47 17.74
C GLU A 100 -27.24 -8.52 18.84
N VAL A 101 -26.08 -9.18 18.86
CA VAL A 101 -25.72 -10.12 19.95
C VAL A 101 -25.72 -9.41 21.30
N ARG A 102 -25.12 -8.21 21.39
CA ARG A 102 -25.19 -7.38 22.61
C ARG A 102 -26.63 -7.15 23.03
N LYS A 103 -27.48 -6.68 22.12
CA LYS A 103 -28.87 -6.34 22.41
C LYS A 103 -29.64 -7.55 22.94
N GLN A 104 -29.50 -8.71 22.28
CA GLN A 104 -30.14 -9.96 22.70
C GLN A 104 -29.62 -10.44 24.06
N ALA A 105 -28.30 -10.40 24.27
CA ALA A 105 -27.68 -10.80 25.53
C ALA A 105 -28.13 -9.90 26.70
N GLN A 106 -28.18 -8.58 26.51
CA GLN A 106 -28.65 -7.64 27.54
C GLN A 106 -30.15 -7.79 27.83
N ALA A 107 -30.97 -7.99 26.82
CA ALA A 107 -32.40 -8.24 26.99
C ALA A 107 -32.64 -9.52 27.80
N LEU A 108 -31.94 -10.61 27.44
CA LEU A 108 -32.05 -11.88 28.14
C LEU A 108 -31.49 -11.80 29.57
N ALA A 109 -30.38 -11.06 29.79
CA ALA A 109 -29.83 -10.85 31.12
C ALA A 109 -30.85 -10.21 32.07
N LYS A 110 -31.58 -9.18 31.61
CA LYS A 110 -32.64 -8.53 32.41
C LYS A 110 -33.78 -9.49 32.76
N LEU A 111 -34.18 -10.35 31.83
CA LEU A 111 -35.20 -11.38 32.08
C LEU A 111 -34.72 -12.44 33.08
N CYS A 112 -33.43 -12.78 33.06
CA CYS A 112 -32.86 -13.73 34.00
C CYS A 112 -32.71 -13.13 35.40
N GLN A 113 -32.39 -11.83 35.50
CA GLN A 113 -32.31 -11.13 36.79
C GLN A 113 -33.65 -11.11 37.53
N SER A 114 -34.77 -11.02 36.81
CA SER A 114 -36.10 -11.03 37.42
C SER A 114 -36.62 -12.43 37.74
N ASN A 115 -35.95 -13.50 37.28
CA ASN A 115 -36.37 -14.88 37.51
C ASN A 115 -35.43 -15.60 38.49
N SER A 116 -35.89 -15.77 39.73
CA SER A 116 -35.13 -16.43 40.80
C SER A 116 -34.81 -17.91 40.54
N LYS A 117 -35.43 -18.54 39.54
CA LYS A 117 -35.14 -19.93 39.14
C LYS A 117 -33.94 -20.04 38.20
N VAL A 118 -33.45 -18.93 37.64
CA VAL A 118 -32.28 -18.92 36.76
C VAL A 118 -31.02 -18.76 37.60
N PRO A 119 -29.99 -19.63 37.44
CA PRO A 119 -28.73 -19.48 38.16
C PRO A 119 -28.06 -18.13 37.86
N ARG A 120 -27.55 -17.45 38.91
CA ARG A 120 -26.90 -16.13 38.77
C ARG A 120 -25.72 -16.14 37.80
N GLN A 121 -25.04 -17.27 37.65
CA GLN A 121 -23.94 -17.46 36.70
C GLN A 121 -24.38 -17.23 35.25
N VAL A 122 -25.61 -17.62 34.88
CA VAL A 122 -26.14 -17.43 33.52
C VAL A 122 -26.31 -15.94 33.22
N THR A 123 -26.84 -15.19 34.19
CA THR A 123 -26.97 -13.74 34.09
C THR A 123 -25.60 -13.05 33.95
N ALA A 124 -24.62 -13.44 34.77
CA ALA A 124 -23.28 -12.88 34.69
C ALA A 124 -22.63 -13.15 33.31
N TRP A 125 -22.82 -14.36 32.78
CA TRP A 125 -22.34 -14.74 31.45
C TRP A 125 -22.96 -13.90 30.34
N LEU A 126 -24.27 -13.66 30.38
CA LEU A 126 -24.96 -12.82 29.39
C LEU A 126 -24.47 -11.37 29.44
N VAL A 127 -24.19 -10.83 30.63
CA VAL A 127 -23.60 -9.49 30.77
C VAL A 127 -22.20 -9.45 30.16
N GLN A 128 -21.37 -10.47 30.40
CA GLN A 128 -20.02 -10.55 29.83
C GLN A 128 -20.06 -10.69 28.30
N MET A 129 -20.92 -11.56 27.77
CA MET A 129 -21.14 -11.72 26.33
C MET A 129 -21.55 -10.39 25.68
N GLY A 130 -22.42 -9.62 26.34
CA GLY A 130 -22.79 -8.28 25.88
C GLY A 130 -21.62 -7.30 25.82
N LYS A 131 -20.67 -7.37 26.76
CA LYS A 131 -19.46 -6.53 26.76
C LYS A 131 -18.49 -6.94 25.65
N HIS A 132 -18.20 -8.22 25.50
CA HIS A 132 -17.31 -8.70 24.43
C HIS A 132 -17.89 -8.39 23.04
N ALA A 133 -19.22 -8.46 22.88
CA ALA A 133 -19.87 -8.06 21.64
C ALA A 133 -19.72 -6.56 21.34
N ASP A 134 -19.70 -5.72 22.38
CA ASP A 134 -19.41 -4.28 22.25
C ASP A 134 -17.96 -4.02 21.86
N GLU A 135 -17.00 -4.68 22.52
CA GLU A 135 -15.57 -4.55 22.19
C GLU A 135 -15.31 -4.92 20.73
N VAL A 136 -15.86 -6.05 20.25
CA VAL A 136 -15.78 -6.43 18.84
C VAL A 136 -16.45 -5.39 17.94
N ALA A 137 -17.59 -4.81 18.33
CA ALA A 137 -18.24 -3.81 17.50
C ALA A 137 -17.43 -2.51 17.42
N ASP A 138 -16.79 -2.09 18.51
CA ASP A 138 -16.07 -0.82 18.60
C ASP A 138 -14.69 -0.88 17.94
N ASP A 139 -13.96 -1.98 18.12
CA ASP A 139 -12.67 -2.22 17.44
C ASP A 139 -12.83 -2.18 15.91
N LEU A 140 -13.96 -2.65 15.41
CA LEU A 140 -14.25 -2.76 13.97
C LEU A 140 -14.92 -1.53 13.36
N LYS A 141 -15.38 -0.58 14.18
CA LYS A 141 -15.92 0.71 13.73
C LYS A 141 -14.85 1.77 13.55
N ASP A 142 -13.66 1.60 14.12
CA ASP A 142 -12.61 2.61 14.01
C ASP A 142 -11.99 2.64 12.61
N LEU A 143 -12.66 3.38 11.73
CA LEU A 143 -12.20 3.66 10.36
C LEU A 143 -10.82 4.32 10.35
N ASN A 144 -10.51 5.15 11.35
CA ASN A 144 -9.20 5.80 11.39
C ASN A 144 -8.11 4.77 11.64
N ALA A 145 -8.31 3.82 12.55
CA ALA A 145 -7.35 2.74 12.77
C ALA A 145 -7.18 1.83 11.53
N ILE A 146 -8.27 1.55 10.80
CA ILE A 146 -8.25 0.69 9.60
C ILE A 146 -7.58 1.40 8.41
N PHE A 147 -7.87 2.68 8.18
CA PHE A 147 -7.41 3.37 6.98
C PHE A 147 -6.17 4.26 7.16
N LYS A 148 -5.77 4.58 8.40
CA LYS A 148 -4.52 5.32 8.68
C LYS A 148 -3.27 4.69 8.06
N PRO A 149 -3.12 3.35 8.04
CA PRO A 149 -1.99 2.72 7.34
C PRO A 149 -1.94 3.04 5.83
N PHE A 150 -3.08 3.24 5.16
CA PHE A 150 -3.12 3.71 3.77
C PHE A 150 -2.65 5.16 3.65
N ASP A 151 -3.07 6.04 4.58
CA ASP A 151 -2.61 7.43 4.61
C ASP A 151 -1.11 7.56 4.85
N ASP A 152 -0.56 6.72 5.73
CA ASP A 152 0.86 6.70 6.01
C ASP A 152 1.65 6.14 4.82
N GLY A 153 1.10 5.14 4.12
CA GLY A 153 1.60 4.67 2.83
C GLY A 153 1.65 5.79 1.78
N ARG A 154 0.55 6.55 1.64
CA ARG A 154 0.46 7.70 0.71
C ARG A 154 1.53 8.75 1.01
N LYS A 155 1.65 9.15 2.28
CA LYS A 155 2.68 10.12 2.70
C LYS A 155 4.09 9.63 2.39
N SER A 156 4.34 8.33 2.56
CA SER A 156 5.64 7.72 2.31
C SER A 156 5.98 7.71 0.82
N LEU A 157 5.02 7.35 -0.03
CA LEU A 157 5.15 7.42 -1.49
C LEU A 157 5.36 8.85 -1.98
N VAL A 158 4.55 9.81 -1.53
CA VAL A 158 4.71 11.22 -1.89
C VAL A 158 6.10 11.72 -1.51
N LYS A 159 6.57 11.42 -0.29
CA LYS A 159 7.93 11.81 0.13
C LYS A 159 9.02 11.17 -0.72
N ALA A 160 8.87 9.89 -1.08
CA ALA A 160 9.82 9.19 -1.94
C ALA A 160 9.86 9.84 -3.34
N THR A 161 8.69 10.09 -3.94
CA THR A 161 8.56 10.79 -5.22
C THR A 161 9.17 12.19 -5.17
N ASP A 162 8.86 12.99 -4.15
CA ASP A 162 9.41 14.33 -3.98
C ASP A 162 10.93 14.32 -3.80
N HIS A 163 11.46 13.32 -3.07
CA HIS A 163 12.90 13.15 -2.93
C HIS A 163 13.56 12.87 -4.29
N VAL A 164 12.99 11.98 -5.09
CA VAL A 164 13.48 11.66 -6.43
C VAL A 164 13.40 12.87 -7.36
N ARG A 165 12.31 13.65 -7.31
CA ARG A 165 12.19 14.90 -8.08
C ARG A 165 13.29 15.90 -7.73
N LYS A 166 13.52 16.13 -6.43
CA LYS A 166 14.59 17.02 -5.94
C LYS A 166 15.98 16.53 -6.31
N LEU A 167 16.19 15.22 -6.34
CA LEU A 167 17.44 14.60 -6.77
C LEU A 167 17.68 14.80 -8.27
N ILE A 168 16.67 14.57 -9.10
CA ILE A 168 16.79 14.61 -10.57
C ILE A 168 16.86 16.05 -11.11
N ALA A 169 16.12 16.99 -10.54
CA ALA A 169 15.98 18.37 -11.02
C ALA A 169 17.33 19.08 -11.34
N PRO A 170 18.32 19.15 -10.43
CA PRO A 170 19.59 19.83 -10.72
C PRO A 170 20.38 19.10 -11.82
N HIS A 171 20.30 17.77 -11.89
CA HIS A 171 20.99 16.99 -12.91
C HIS A 171 20.35 17.19 -14.29
N LEU A 172 19.02 17.29 -14.39
CA LEU A 172 18.34 17.64 -15.65
C LEU A 172 18.72 19.05 -16.13
N GLN A 173 18.75 20.03 -15.23
CA GLN A 173 19.16 21.40 -15.58
C GLN A 173 20.60 21.45 -16.09
N ASN A 174 21.53 20.76 -15.41
CA ASN A 174 22.92 20.67 -15.83
C ASN A 174 23.07 19.90 -17.15
N LEU A 175 22.31 18.82 -17.33
CA LEU A 175 22.30 18.05 -18.56
C LEU A 175 21.83 18.94 -19.73
N LYS A 176 20.73 19.69 -19.60
CA LYS A 176 20.27 20.62 -20.64
C LYS A 176 21.33 21.63 -21.06
N LYS A 177 21.99 22.27 -20.09
CA LYS A 177 23.10 23.20 -20.37
C LYS A 177 24.25 22.50 -21.08
N GLY A 178 24.58 21.28 -20.65
CA GLY A 178 25.60 20.44 -21.28
C GLY A 178 25.25 20.06 -22.72
N LEU A 179 24.00 19.68 -22.97
CA LEU A 179 23.49 19.33 -24.29
C LEU A 179 23.54 20.52 -25.25
N ASP A 180 23.13 21.71 -24.79
CA ASP A 180 23.21 22.94 -25.59
C ASP A 180 24.68 23.32 -25.90
N PHE A 181 25.60 23.09 -24.97
CA PHE A 181 27.04 23.26 -25.21
C PHE A 181 27.58 22.23 -26.21
N CYS A 182 27.25 20.95 -26.06
CA CYS A 182 27.70 19.88 -26.95
C CYS A 182 27.10 20.01 -28.36
N GLN A 183 25.92 20.60 -28.53
CA GLN A 183 25.38 20.91 -29.86
C GLN A 183 26.20 21.98 -30.59
N ARG A 184 26.79 22.94 -29.87
CA ARG A 184 27.68 23.96 -30.45
C ARG A 184 29.08 23.43 -30.69
N THR A 185 29.55 22.57 -29.80
CA THR A 185 30.88 21.96 -29.84
C THR A 185 30.76 20.44 -29.70
N PRO A 186 30.35 19.73 -30.76
CA PRO A 186 30.10 18.28 -30.72
C PRO A 186 31.40 17.48 -30.76
N THR A 187 32.20 17.59 -29.69
CA THR A 187 33.43 16.83 -29.50
C THR A 187 33.32 15.89 -28.30
N ARG A 188 34.19 14.89 -28.28
CA ARG A 188 34.29 13.94 -27.17
C ARG A 188 34.60 14.63 -25.86
N GLU A 189 35.55 15.57 -25.83
CA GLU A 189 35.89 16.29 -24.60
C GLU A 189 34.73 17.14 -24.09
N ALA A 190 33.96 17.76 -25.00
CA ALA A 190 32.79 18.54 -24.64
C ALA A 190 31.72 17.67 -23.95
N TRP A 191 31.47 16.46 -24.47
CA TRP A 191 30.56 15.50 -23.84
C TRP A 191 31.04 15.07 -22.45
N ASP A 192 32.29 14.61 -22.35
CA ASP A 192 32.83 14.08 -21.09
C ASP A 192 32.82 15.14 -19.99
N LYS A 193 33.07 16.40 -20.37
CA LYS A 193 33.08 17.53 -19.44
C LYS A 193 31.67 17.99 -19.04
N ALA A 194 30.70 18.00 -19.96
CA ALA A 194 29.44 18.73 -19.77
C ALA A 194 28.19 17.85 -19.69
N CYS A 195 28.17 16.68 -20.33
CA CYS A 195 26.97 15.83 -20.41
C CYS A 195 27.09 14.54 -19.60
N LYS A 196 28.27 13.91 -19.58
CA LYS A 196 28.48 12.59 -18.98
C LYS A 196 28.00 12.48 -17.53
N GLY A 197 28.54 13.31 -16.64
CA GLY A 197 28.19 13.29 -15.22
C GLY A 197 26.69 13.51 -14.94
N PRO A 198 26.08 14.58 -15.46
CA PRO A 198 24.65 14.81 -15.33
C PRO A 198 23.78 13.68 -15.91
N CYS A 199 24.18 13.12 -17.06
CA CYS A 199 23.48 12.00 -17.70
C CYS A 199 23.52 10.73 -16.82
N ASN A 200 24.70 10.35 -16.32
CA ASN A 200 24.85 9.21 -15.39
C ASN A 200 23.98 9.38 -14.13
N ALA A 201 23.92 10.61 -13.60
CA ALA A 201 23.15 10.89 -12.39
C ALA A 201 21.64 10.71 -12.61
N VAL A 202 21.09 11.21 -13.72
CA VAL A 202 19.68 10.99 -14.07
C VAL A 202 19.40 9.52 -14.36
N HIS A 203 20.28 8.85 -15.12
CA HIS A 203 20.18 7.41 -15.38
C HIS A 203 20.12 6.58 -14.09
N ASN A 204 21.01 6.84 -13.13
CA ASN A 204 21.05 6.12 -11.86
C ASN A 204 19.81 6.38 -11.00
N ALA A 205 19.29 7.61 -10.98
CA ALA A 205 18.05 7.93 -10.27
C ALA A 205 16.85 7.17 -10.87
N ILE A 206 16.75 7.09 -12.20
CA ILE A 206 15.69 6.34 -12.91
C ILE A 206 15.83 4.84 -12.68
N LYS A 207 17.04 4.28 -12.81
CA LYS A 207 17.32 2.85 -12.64
C LYS A 207 16.87 2.32 -11.27
N ASN A 208 17.05 3.13 -10.22
CA ASN A 208 16.79 2.76 -8.84
C ASN A 208 15.37 3.09 -8.37
N THR A 209 14.53 3.64 -9.24
CA THR A 209 13.15 4.03 -8.92
C THR A 209 12.19 3.23 -9.81
N PRO A 210 11.50 2.19 -9.29
CA PRO A 210 10.73 1.24 -10.11
C PRO A 210 9.75 1.90 -11.11
N HIS A 211 8.89 2.81 -10.64
CA HIS A 211 7.92 3.48 -11.52
C HIS A 211 8.58 4.35 -12.60
N LEU A 212 9.68 5.04 -12.28
CA LEU A 212 10.44 5.80 -13.29
C LEU A 212 11.16 4.89 -14.27
N LYS A 213 11.61 3.74 -13.80
CA LYS A 213 12.23 2.73 -14.65
C LYS A 213 11.21 2.26 -15.68
N ASP A 214 9.99 1.91 -15.27
CA ASP A 214 8.98 1.43 -16.22
C ASP A 214 8.65 2.48 -17.29
N GLU A 215 8.59 3.76 -16.91
CA GLU A 215 8.22 4.84 -17.82
C GLU A 215 9.38 5.35 -18.72
N PHE A 216 10.59 5.47 -18.15
CA PHE A 216 11.71 6.16 -18.80
C PHE A 216 12.90 5.25 -19.16
N TRP A 217 13.00 4.03 -18.62
CA TRP A 217 14.21 3.19 -18.74
C TRP A 217 14.61 2.85 -20.17
N SER A 218 13.63 2.72 -21.08
CA SER A 218 13.87 2.30 -22.46
C SER A 218 14.88 3.18 -23.21
N VAL A 219 14.95 4.47 -22.88
CA VAL A 219 15.89 5.41 -23.51
C VAL A 219 17.11 5.65 -22.62
N TRP A 220 16.93 5.75 -21.29
CA TRP A 220 18.06 5.95 -20.38
C TRP A 220 19.03 4.77 -20.32
N LYS A 221 18.57 3.54 -20.60
CA LYS A 221 19.48 2.38 -20.75
C LYS A 221 20.43 2.49 -21.95
N VAL A 222 20.05 3.25 -22.97
CA VAL A 222 20.85 3.47 -24.21
C VAL A 222 21.83 4.63 -24.02
N HIS A 223 21.51 5.52 -23.09
CA HIS A 223 22.28 6.72 -22.78
C HIS A 223 22.57 6.76 -21.27
N ASP A 224 23.29 5.75 -20.78
CA ASP A 224 23.72 5.64 -19.38
C ASP A 224 24.87 6.61 -19.02
N GLY A 225 25.36 7.34 -20.04
CA GLY A 225 26.46 8.32 -20.03
C GLY A 225 27.88 7.72 -19.99
N ASP A 226 28.03 6.41 -19.81
CA ASP A 226 29.31 5.68 -19.85
C ASP A 226 29.45 4.79 -21.09
N SER A 227 28.37 4.12 -21.47
CA SER A 227 28.17 3.42 -22.74
C SER A 227 28.00 4.45 -23.84
N PHE A 228 29.09 5.16 -24.12
CA PHE A 228 29.35 5.68 -25.45
C PHE A 228 29.01 4.57 -26.42
N SER A 229 28.02 4.81 -27.28
CA SER A 229 27.53 3.80 -28.21
C SER A 229 28.72 3.07 -28.82
N HIS A 230 28.59 1.76 -29.02
CA HIS A 230 29.55 0.97 -29.81
C HIS A 230 29.97 1.73 -31.10
N ALA A 231 29.08 2.56 -31.66
CA ALA A 231 29.39 3.45 -32.78
C ALA A 231 30.48 4.51 -32.52
N LEU A 232 30.56 5.12 -31.32
CA LEU A 232 31.62 6.08 -31.00
C LEU A 232 32.96 5.40 -30.73
N GLN A 233 32.97 4.26 -30.01
CA GLN A 233 34.19 3.45 -29.86
C GLN A 233 34.70 2.92 -31.21
N MET A 234 33.81 2.55 -32.12
CA MET A 234 34.18 2.14 -33.48
C MET A 234 34.65 3.32 -34.35
N ALA A 235 34.09 4.52 -34.14
CA ALA A 235 34.55 5.74 -34.80
C ALA A 235 35.93 6.19 -34.27
N GLU A 236 36.18 6.10 -32.96
CA GLU A 236 37.46 6.40 -32.31
C GLU A 236 38.58 5.43 -32.74
N LYS A 237 38.27 4.14 -32.93
CA LYS A 237 39.21 3.16 -33.51
C LYS A 237 39.63 3.49 -34.95
N SER A 238 38.86 4.34 -35.64
CA SER A 238 39.10 4.79 -37.01
C SER A 238 39.70 6.21 -37.09
N ALA A 239 40.02 6.84 -35.94
CA ALA A 239 40.18 8.29 -35.75
C ALA A 239 41.40 8.99 -36.39
N ARG A 240 42.11 8.37 -37.32
CA ARG A 240 43.24 9.04 -38.01
C ARG A 240 42.82 9.89 -39.22
N ASP A 241 41.55 9.84 -39.63
CA ASP A 241 41.01 10.52 -40.82
C ASP A 241 39.86 11.49 -40.45
N GLU A 242 39.70 12.58 -41.20
CA GLU A 242 38.62 13.58 -41.04
C GLU A 242 37.23 12.94 -41.11
N LYS A 243 37.07 11.86 -41.88
CA LYS A 243 35.84 11.05 -41.90
C LYS A 243 35.46 10.47 -40.54
N ALA A 244 36.43 10.14 -39.69
CA ALA A 244 36.18 9.59 -38.37
C ALA A 244 35.77 10.69 -37.37
N LYS A 245 36.37 11.89 -37.47
CA LYS A 245 35.94 13.06 -36.70
C LYS A 245 34.49 13.44 -37.03
N GLN A 246 34.11 13.42 -38.32
CA GLN A 246 32.73 13.67 -38.73
C GLN A 246 31.75 12.63 -38.15
N LYS A 247 32.10 11.33 -38.17
CA LYS A 247 31.28 10.28 -37.56
C LYS A 247 31.09 10.47 -36.05
N ILE A 248 32.14 10.88 -35.32
CA ILE A 248 32.05 11.20 -33.89
C ILE A 248 31.06 12.36 -33.68
N ARG A 249 31.15 13.39 -34.52
CA ARG A 249 30.25 14.55 -34.53
C ARG A 249 28.79 14.13 -34.71
N ASP A 250 28.50 13.36 -35.75
CA ASP A 250 27.14 12.91 -36.09
C ASP A 250 26.52 12.08 -34.95
N VAL A 251 27.32 11.23 -34.30
CA VAL A 251 26.88 10.41 -33.15
C VAL A 251 26.56 11.30 -31.95
N ILE A 252 27.43 12.26 -31.61
CA ILE A 252 27.21 13.19 -30.49
C ILE A 252 25.96 14.03 -30.73
N GLU A 253 25.77 14.56 -31.93
CA GLU A 253 24.58 15.35 -32.29
C GLU A 253 23.30 14.54 -32.19
N LYS A 254 23.32 13.27 -32.65
CA LYS A 254 22.20 12.35 -32.49
C LYS A 254 21.88 12.12 -31.01
N MET A 255 22.87 11.77 -30.20
CA MET A 255 22.70 11.56 -28.76
C MET A 255 22.15 12.80 -28.07
N CYS A 256 22.63 14.00 -28.46
CA CYS A 256 22.14 15.24 -27.89
C CYS A 256 20.65 15.47 -28.20
N ARG A 257 20.20 15.14 -29.43
CA ARG A 257 18.78 15.24 -29.80
C ARG A 257 17.91 14.27 -29.01
N ASP A 258 18.33 13.00 -28.94
CA ASP A 258 17.58 11.94 -28.27
C ASP A 258 17.44 12.26 -26.77
N LEU A 259 18.53 12.64 -26.11
CA LEU A 259 18.52 13.04 -24.70
C LEU A 259 17.75 14.33 -24.43
N LYS A 260 17.76 15.31 -25.33
CA LYS A 260 16.99 16.54 -25.15
C LYS A 260 15.49 16.26 -25.15
N LYS A 261 15.02 15.35 -26.02
CA LYS A 261 13.62 14.92 -26.04
C LYS A 261 13.22 14.20 -24.74
N GLU A 262 14.06 13.30 -24.26
CA GLU A 262 13.73 12.57 -23.01
C GLU A 262 13.90 13.42 -21.76
N ALA A 263 14.89 14.33 -21.72
CA ALA A 263 15.05 15.27 -20.61
C ALA A 263 13.80 16.14 -20.44
N LEU A 264 13.11 16.50 -21.53
CA LEU A 264 11.82 17.20 -21.48
C LEU A 264 10.69 16.32 -20.92
N ARG A 265 10.68 15.02 -21.26
CA ARG A 265 9.70 14.08 -20.70
C ARG A 265 9.89 13.88 -19.20
N VAL A 266 11.13 13.66 -18.74
CA VAL A 266 11.44 13.54 -17.31
C VAL A 266 11.19 14.86 -16.58
N GLU A 267 11.44 16.00 -17.21
CA GLU A 267 11.09 17.31 -16.64
C GLU A 267 9.58 17.46 -16.43
N GLY A 268 8.74 16.93 -17.34
CA GLY A 268 7.29 16.88 -17.16
C GLY A 268 6.85 16.06 -15.94
N PHE A 269 7.67 15.12 -15.46
CA PHE A 269 7.45 14.40 -14.21
C PHE A 269 7.97 15.17 -12.98
N VAL A 270 9.07 15.92 -13.16
CA VAL A 270 9.73 16.69 -12.09
C VAL A 270 8.94 17.94 -11.70
N ASN A 271 8.29 18.59 -12.67
CA ASN A 271 7.44 19.76 -12.49
C ASN A 271 5.99 19.39 -12.16
#